data_AF-A0A8H7GAT2-F1
#
_entry.id   AF-A0A8H7GAT2-F1
#
_cell.length_a   1.000
_cell.length_b   1.000
_cell.length_c   1.000
_cell.angle_alpha   90.00
_cell.angle_beta   90.00
_cell.angle_gamma   90.00
#
_symmetry.space_group_name_H-M   'P 1'
#
loop_
_entity.id
_entity.type
_entity.pdbx_description
1 polymer ?
#
loop_
_entity_poly.entity_id
_entity_poly.type
_entity_poly.pdbx_seq_one_letter_code
_entity_poly.pdbx_strand_id
1 'polypeptide(L)'
;MPFNRAKLEAQPLDFEKPGLAQHYCVECAKYYETDHALTTHWRSKVHKRRCKELKEPAYTIEEAERAAGLGKEGKRPIHTLPENEMATMTQIAEVV
;
A
#
# COMPACT_ATOMS: atom_id res chain seq x y z
N MET A 1 5.37 -5.84 2.89
CA MET A 1 4.49 -6.36 3.97
C MET A 1 3.91 -7.71 3.57
N PRO A 2 4.28 -8.81 4.24
CA PRO A 2 3.93 -10.19 3.85
C PRO A 2 2.47 -10.61 4.13
N PHE A 3 1.70 -9.83 4.89
CA PHE A 3 0.35 -10.20 5.34
C PHE A 3 -0.68 -10.45 4.22
N ASN A 4 -0.54 -9.78 3.07
CA ASN A 4 -1.51 -9.93 1.97
C ASN A 4 -1.24 -11.17 1.12
N ARG A 5 0.00 -11.68 1.13
CA ARG A 5 0.40 -12.82 0.30
C ARG A 5 -0.29 -14.10 0.74
N ALA A 6 -0.24 -14.41 2.04
CA ALA A 6 -0.84 -15.63 2.59
C ALA A 6 -2.36 -15.70 2.35
N LYS A 7 -3.07 -14.56 2.41
CA LYS A 7 -4.52 -14.49 2.14
C LYS A 7 -4.85 -14.73 0.66
N LEU A 8 -3.99 -14.25 -0.24
CA LEU A 8 -4.19 -14.39 -1.69
C LEU A 8 -3.79 -15.76 -2.22
N GLU A 9 -2.85 -16.43 -1.55
CA GLU A 9 -2.47 -17.82 -1.83
C GLU A 9 -3.50 -18.82 -1.27
N ALA A 10 -4.12 -18.53 -0.12
CA ALA A 10 -5.14 -19.37 0.51
C ALA A 10 -6.57 -18.83 0.27
N GLN A 11 -6.99 -18.71 -1.00
CA GLN A 11 -8.35 -18.29 -1.33
C GLN A 11 -9.37 -19.43 -1.16
N PRO A 12 -10.62 -19.12 -0.77
CA PRO A 12 -11.70 -20.09 -0.78
C PRO A 12 -11.95 -20.57 -2.21
N LEU A 13 -12.46 -21.81 -2.33
CA LEU A 13 -12.81 -22.39 -3.62
C LEU A 13 -13.90 -21.53 -4.30
N ASP A 14 -13.57 -21.03 -5.48
CA ASP A 14 -14.43 -20.18 -6.29
C ASP A 14 -14.63 -20.83 -7.66
N PHE A 15 -15.89 -21.14 -8.00
CA PHE A 15 -16.25 -21.87 -9.21
C PHE A 15 -16.24 -21.01 -10.47
N GLU A 16 -16.22 -19.68 -10.35
CA GLU A 16 -16.18 -18.77 -11.50
C GLU A 16 -14.75 -18.59 -12.04
N LYS A 17 -13.75 -18.93 -11.24
CA LYS A 17 -12.33 -18.74 -11.57
C LYS A 17 -11.68 -20.05 -12.03
N PRO A 18 -10.72 -19.98 -12.97
CA PRO A 18 -10.01 -21.17 -13.43
C PRO A 18 -9.20 -21.78 -12.27
N GLY A 19 -9.14 -23.10 -12.23
CA GLY A 19 -8.43 -23.85 -11.18
C GLY A 19 -9.00 -23.64 -9.78
N LEU A 20 -10.31 -23.34 -9.67
CA LEU A 20 -11.02 -23.12 -8.40
C LEU A 20 -10.39 -22.03 -7.52
N ALA A 21 -9.77 -21.03 -8.16
CA ALA A 21 -8.96 -19.98 -7.54
C ALA A 21 -7.72 -20.46 -6.73
N GLN A 22 -7.35 -21.74 -6.82
CA GLN A 22 -6.25 -22.31 -6.04
C GLN A 22 -4.87 -22.04 -6.66
N HIS A 23 -4.78 -21.99 -7.99
CA HIS A 23 -3.51 -21.75 -8.68
C HIS A 23 -3.36 -20.28 -9.05
N TYR A 24 -3.02 -19.44 -8.06
CA TYR A 24 -2.92 -17.99 -8.22
C TYR A 24 -1.48 -17.48 -8.16
N CYS A 25 -1.09 -16.64 -9.13
CA CYS A 25 0.17 -15.91 -9.08
C CYS A 25 -0.05 -14.50 -8.54
N VAL A 26 0.49 -14.22 -7.34
CA VAL A 26 0.34 -12.92 -6.64
C VAL A 26 0.97 -11.77 -7.42
N GLU A 27 2.11 -12.00 -8.06
CA GLU A 27 2.91 -10.95 -8.73
C GLU A 27 2.30 -10.51 -10.07
N CYS A 28 1.70 -11.48 -10.79
CA CYS A 28 1.08 -11.25 -12.08
C CYS A 28 -0.44 -11.09 -12.01
N ALA A 29 -1.05 -11.24 -10.83
CA ALA A 29 -2.48 -11.18 -10.58
C ALA A 29 -3.30 -12.05 -11.55
N LYS A 30 -2.85 -13.30 -11.76
CA LYS A 30 -3.46 -14.23 -12.74
C LYS A 30 -3.72 -15.61 -12.14
N TYR A 31 -4.88 -16.16 -12.48
CA TYR A 31 -5.29 -17.52 -12.15
C TYR A 31 -4.90 -18.50 -13.25
N TYR A 32 -4.55 -19.71 -12.84
CA TYR A 32 -4.19 -20.83 -13.70
C TYR A 32 -5.11 -22.02 -13.44
N GLU A 33 -5.25 -22.89 -14.42
CA GLU A 33 -6.07 -24.09 -14.33
C GLU A 33 -5.42 -25.21 -13.51
N THR A 34 -4.09 -25.31 -13.53
CA THR A 34 -3.31 -26.39 -12.92
C THR A 34 -2.03 -25.88 -12.28
N ASP A 35 -1.49 -26.66 -11.35
CA ASP A 35 -0.19 -26.39 -10.72
C ASP A 35 0.98 -26.40 -11.74
N HIS A 36 0.90 -27.26 -12.76
CA HIS A 36 1.90 -27.28 -13.82
C HIS A 36 1.92 -25.97 -14.63
N ALA A 37 0.74 -25.40 -14.93
CA ALA A 37 0.66 -24.11 -15.61
C ALA A 37 1.22 -22.96 -14.73
N LEU A 38 1.03 -23.02 -13.42
CA LEU A 38 1.60 -22.04 -12.48
C LEU A 38 3.13 -22.14 -12.39
N THR A 39 3.67 -23.36 -12.28
CA THR A 39 5.12 -23.58 -12.17
C THR A 39 5.87 -23.23 -13.46
N THR A 40 5.28 -23.53 -14.63
CA THR A 40 5.83 -23.10 -15.92
C THR A 40 5.75 -21.59 -16.09
N HIS A 41 4.68 -20.94 -15.61
CA HIS A 41 4.58 -19.49 -15.58
C HIS A 41 5.71 -18.83 -14.79
N TRP A 42 6.06 -19.32 -13.60
CA TRP A 42 7.17 -18.76 -12.80
C TRP A 42 8.52 -18.78 -13.52
N ARG A 43 8.74 -19.79 -14.37
CA ARG A 43 9.99 -19.92 -15.15
C ARG A 43 10.01 -19.02 -16.39
N SER A 44 8.84 -18.57 -16.85
CA SER A 44 8.66 -17.76 -18.06
C SER A 44 9.31 -16.38 -17.96
N LYS A 45 9.64 -15.79 -19.12
CA LYS A 45 10.21 -14.43 -19.19
C LYS A 45 9.23 -13.36 -18.70
N VAL A 46 7.93 -13.58 -18.90
CA VAL A 46 6.87 -12.63 -18.52
C VAL A 46 6.86 -12.43 -17.01
N HIS A 47 6.85 -13.53 -16.25
CA HIS A 47 6.91 -13.48 -14.80
C HIS A 47 8.18 -12.78 -14.30
N LYS A 48 9.35 -13.22 -14.78
CA LYS A 48 10.65 -12.64 -14.40
C LYS A 48 10.76 -11.14 -14.70
N ARG A 49 10.14 -10.66 -15.78
CA ARG A 49 10.05 -9.24 -16.09
C ARG A 49 9.19 -8.51 -15.06
N ARG A 50 8.02 -9.06 -14.73
CA ARG A 50 7.12 -8.49 -13.72
C ARG A 50 7.77 -8.40 -12.34
N CYS A 51 8.52 -9.43 -11.92
CA CYS A 51 9.28 -9.40 -10.67
C CYS A 51 10.32 -8.26 -10.63
N LYS A 52 10.87 -7.86 -11.78
CA LYS A 52 11.82 -6.73 -11.85
C LYS A 52 11.09 -5.40 -11.72
N GLU A 53 9.98 -5.22 -12.44
CA GLU A 53 9.13 -4.03 -12.36
C GLU A 53 8.61 -3.81 -10.93
N LEU A 54 8.21 -4.87 -10.23
CA LEU A 54 7.73 -4.80 -8.83
C LEU A 54 8.81 -4.41 -7.80
N LYS A 55 10.10 -4.47 -8.16
CA LYS A 55 11.18 -4.01 -7.27
C LYS A 55 11.37 -2.51 -7.33
N GLU A 56 10.97 -1.88 -8.44
CA GLU A 56 10.97 -0.44 -8.58
C GLU A 56 9.76 0.13 -7.82
N PRO A 57 9.92 1.31 -7.17
CA PRO A 57 8.80 1.94 -6.49
C PRO A 57 7.70 2.25 -7.51
N ALA A 58 6.45 2.05 -7.10
CA ALA A 58 5.31 2.43 -7.93
C ALA A 58 5.33 3.93 -8.18
N TYR A 59 5.09 4.34 -9.42
CA TYR A 59 4.99 5.74 -9.79
C TYR A 59 3.89 6.42 -8.98
N THR A 60 4.24 7.53 -8.31
CA THR A 60 3.32 8.27 -7.45
C THR A 60 2.90 9.59 -8.08
N ILE A 61 1.70 10.06 -7.74
CA ILE A 61 1.20 11.37 -8.19
C ILE A 61 2.12 12.49 -7.73
N GLU A 62 2.68 12.40 -6.54
CA GLU A 62 3.62 13.40 -5.99
C GLU A 62 4.89 13.52 -6.84
N GLU A 63 5.36 12.41 -7.41
CA GLU A 63 6.48 12.40 -8.35
C GLU A 63 6.11 13.08 -9.67
N ALA A 64 4.88 12.87 -10.16
CA ALA A 64 4.34 13.55 -11.34
C ALA A 64 4.25 15.07 -11.12
N GLU A 65 3.68 15.48 -10.00
CA GLU A 65 3.51 16.89 -9.60
C GLU A 65 4.88 17.58 -9.44
N ARG A 66 5.85 16.90 -8.82
CA ARG A 66 7.23 17.38 -8.70
C ARG A 66 7.89 17.58 -10.07
N ALA A 67 7.74 16.62 -10.98
CA ALA A 67 8.28 16.72 -12.33
C ALA A 67 7.61 17.82 -13.17
N ALA A 68 6.32 18.09 -12.93
CA ALA A 68 5.56 19.18 -13.56
C ALA A 68 5.86 20.56 -12.96
N GLY A 69 6.73 20.67 -11.95
CA GLY A 69 7.03 21.91 -11.25
C GLY A 69 5.93 22.36 -10.27
N LEU A 70 4.90 21.53 -10.06
CA LEU A 70 3.82 21.73 -9.09
C LEU A 70 4.19 21.05 -7.77
N GLY A 71 5.38 21.35 -7.23
CA GLY A 71 5.74 20.88 -5.90
C GLY A 71 4.80 21.51 -4.87
N LYS A 72 4.23 20.71 -3.96
CA LYS A 72 3.56 21.23 -2.76
C LYS A 72 4.57 22.08 -2.00
N GLU A 73 4.57 23.40 -2.23
CA GLU A 73 5.15 24.36 -1.32
C GLU A 73 4.43 24.15 0.00
N GLY A 74 5.09 23.43 0.91
CA GLY A 74 4.56 23.18 2.24
C GLY A 74 4.11 24.52 2.80
N LYS A 75 2.81 24.63 3.09
CA LYS A 75 2.27 25.76 3.84
C LYS A 75 3.25 26.01 4.99
N ARG A 76 3.85 27.21 5.02
CA ARG A 76 4.71 27.66 6.13
C ARG A 76 4.03 27.22 7.43
N PRO A 77 4.70 26.53 8.36
CA PRO A 77 4.06 26.16 9.61
C PRO A 77 3.54 27.45 10.24
N ILE A 78 2.22 27.57 10.30
CA ILE A 78 1.57 28.64 11.06
C ILE A 78 1.97 28.33 12.50
N HIS A 79 2.80 29.18 13.08
CA HIS A 79 3.26 29.04 14.46
C HIS A 79 2.04 29.14 15.37
N THR A 80 1.45 28.00 15.74
CA THR A 80 0.38 27.95 16.73
C THR A 80 1.00 28.34 18.06
N LEU A 81 0.55 29.48 18.61
CA LEU A 81 0.93 29.95 19.94
C LEU A 81 0.54 28.88 20.98
N PRO A 82 1.41 28.56 21.95
CA PRO A 82 1.14 27.49 22.91
C PRO A 82 -0.03 27.83 23.83
N GLU A 83 -0.95 26.88 23.98
CA GLU A 83 -2.20 26.93 24.77
C GLU A 83 -1.96 26.88 26.30
N ASN A 84 -0.97 27.58 26.85
CA ASN A 84 -0.56 27.38 28.25
C ASN A 84 -0.74 28.57 29.20
N GLU A 85 -1.72 29.45 28.96
CA GLU A 85 -2.05 30.55 29.88
C GLU A 85 -3.51 30.54 30.38
N MET A 86 -4.25 29.44 30.24
CA MET A 86 -5.62 29.32 30.77
C MET A 86 -5.76 28.53 32.08
N ALA A 87 -4.66 28.03 32.67
CA ALA A 87 -4.72 27.15 33.84
C ALA A 87 -4.41 27.82 35.20
N THR A 88 -4.04 29.10 35.27
CA THR A 88 -3.66 29.75 36.54
C THR A 88 -4.71 30.71 37.12
N MET A 89 -5.88 30.86 36.47
CA MET A 89 -6.95 31.75 36.97
C MET A 89 -7.99 31.03 37.85
N THR A 90 -7.98 29.70 37.96
CA THR A 90 -9.00 28.94 38.70
C THR A 90 -8.63 28.63 40.15
N GLN A 91 -7.39 28.91 40.60
CA GLN A 91 -6.93 28.56 41.95
C GLN A 91 -7.05 29.68 43.01
N ILE A 92 -7.52 30.88 42.65
CA ILE A 92 -7.76 31.97 43.63
C ILE A 92 -9.23 31.99 44.11
N ALA A 93 -10.14 31.27 43.45
CA ALA A 93 -11.58 31.29 43.77
C ALA A 93 -12.04 30.25 44.81
N GLU A 94 -11.17 29.37 45.31
CA GLU A 94 -11.55 28.31 46.27
C GLU A 94 -11.02 28.52 47.71
N VAL A 95 -10.51 29.72 48.05
CA VAL A 95 -9.99 30.01 49.42
C VAL A 95 -10.57 31.29 50.05
N VAL A 96 -11.81 31.66 49.75
CA VAL A 96 -12.59 32.62 50.57
C VAL A 96 -13.95 32.03 50.91
#